data_AF-A0A967YPN0-F1
#
_entry.id   AF-A0A967YPN0-F1
#
_cell.length_a   1.000
_cell.length_b   1.000
_cell.length_c   1.000
_cell.angle_alpha   90.00
_cell.angle_beta   90.00
_cell.angle_gamma   90.00
#
_symmetry.space_group_name_H-M   'P 1'
#
loop_
_entity.id
_entity.type
_entity.pdbx_description
1 polymer ?
#
loop_
_entity_poly.entity_id
_entity_poly.type
_entity_poly.pdbx_seq_one_letter_code
_entity_poly.pdbx_strand_id
1 'polypeptide(L)'
;MEEVKQLFAAVDNLKHLVLLETAYSAGLRVSELVHLKPHHIESDPSRMLIRVEQGKGKKDRYTILSHKLLEDLRSYWRKYRPENWLFPGQKPENHLSTVSVHKAFTLAKKKPV
;
A
#
# COMPACT_ATOMS: atom_id res chain seq x y z
N MET A 1 -0.99 -19.45 -4.05
CA MET A 1 -1.63 -18.13 -3.86
C MET A 1 -2.50 -18.07 -2.61
N GLU A 2 -2.90 -19.20 -2.01
CA GLU A 2 -3.60 -19.29 -0.72
C GLU A 2 -2.89 -18.57 0.44
N GLU A 3 -1.60 -18.79 0.65
CA GLU A 3 -0.90 -18.30 1.86
C GLU A 3 -0.94 -16.78 2.01
N VAL A 4 -0.84 -16.04 0.89
CA VAL A 4 -0.86 -14.57 0.90
C VAL A 4 -2.28 -14.05 1.18
N LYS A 5 -3.31 -14.72 0.65
CA LYS A 5 -4.71 -14.37 0.94
C LYS A 5 -5.09 -14.66 2.39
N GLN A 6 -4.59 -15.77 2.95
CA GLN A 6 -4.78 -16.13 4.36
C GLN A 6 -4.03 -15.16 5.29
N LEU A 7 -2.82 -14.76 4.92
CA LEU A 7 -2.04 -13.71 5.58
C LEU A 7 -2.82 -12.39 5.68
N PHE A 8 -3.52 -12.04 4.60
CA PHE A 8 -4.34 -10.83 4.51
C PHE A 8 -5.65 -10.95 5.30
N ALA A 9 -6.31 -12.10 5.28
CA ALA A 9 -7.52 -12.35 6.08
C ALA A 9 -7.29 -12.21 7.59
N ALA A 10 -6.06 -12.48 8.06
CA ALA A 10 -5.69 -12.35 9.46
C ALA A 10 -5.44 -10.89 9.92
N VAL A 11 -5.45 -9.90 9.03
CA VAL A 11 -5.14 -8.51 9.37
C VAL A 11 -6.42 -7.73 9.70
N ASP A 12 -6.68 -7.51 10.99
CA ASP A 12 -7.89 -6.79 11.46
C ASP A 12 -7.87 -5.29 11.08
N ASN A 13 -6.70 -4.74 10.75
CA ASN A 13 -6.53 -3.34 10.43
C ASN A 13 -6.54 -3.13 8.91
N LEU A 14 -7.64 -2.57 8.39
CA LEU A 14 -7.81 -2.26 6.97
C LEU A 14 -6.63 -1.47 6.37
N LYS A 15 -6.01 -0.54 7.13
CA LYS A 15 -4.83 0.19 6.66
C LYS A 15 -3.67 -0.74 6.38
N HIS A 16 -3.39 -1.67 7.29
CA HIS A 16 -2.30 -2.64 7.12
C HIS A 16 -2.60 -3.67 6.04
N LEU A 17 -3.87 -4.08 5.90
CA LEU A 17 -4.31 -4.97 4.83
C LEU A 17 -4.00 -4.38 3.46
N VAL A 18 -4.55 -3.19 3.18
CA VAL A 18 -4.39 -2.51 1.88
C VAL A 18 -2.92 -2.15 1.63
N LEU A 19 -2.17 -1.77 2.67
CA LEU A 19 -0.72 -1.54 2.59
C LEU A 19 0.03 -2.79 2.06
N LEU A 20 -0.26 -3.96 2.63
CA LEU A 20 0.38 -5.22 2.23
C LEU A 20 -0.08 -5.69 0.84
N GLU A 21 -1.37 -5.57 0.52
CA GLU A 21 -1.90 -5.84 -0.81
C GLU A 21 -1.26 -4.94 -1.86
N THR A 22 -1.09 -3.65 -1.56
CA THR A 22 -0.39 -2.70 -2.45
C THR A 22 1.05 -3.14 -2.68
N ALA A 23 1.79 -3.46 -1.60
CA ALA A 23 3.17 -3.92 -1.71
C ALA A 23 3.30 -5.16 -2.60
N TYR A 24 2.40 -6.13 -2.40
CA TYR A 24 2.42 -7.41 -3.10
C TYR A 24 1.96 -7.29 -4.56
N SER A 25 0.80 -6.68 -4.80
CA SER A 25 0.20 -6.56 -6.13
C SER A 25 0.99 -5.64 -7.05
N ALA A 26 1.59 -4.59 -6.50
CA ALA A 26 2.31 -3.59 -7.29
C ALA A 26 3.84 -3.76 -7.24
N GLY A 27 4.36 -4.77 -6.51
CA GLY A 27 5.80 -5.05 -6.42
C GLY A 27 6.59 -3.86 -5.88
N LEU A 28 6.06 -3.19 -4.87
CA LEU A 28 6.69 -2.03 -4.25
C LEU A 28 7.67 -2.46 -3.17
N ARG A 29 8.83 -1.80 -3.12
CA ARG A 29 9.70 -1.90 -1.95
C ARG A 29 9.07 -1.16 -0.77
N VAL A 30 9.37 -1.57 0.46
CA VAL A 30 8.83 -0.91 1.67
C VAL A 30 9.10 0.59 1.66
N SER A 31 10.29 1.02 1.22
CA SER A 31 10.62 2.44 1.08
C SER A 31 9.77 3.16 0.04
N GLU A 32 9.39 2.51 -1.06
CA GLU A 32 8.52 3.11 -2.09
C GLU A 32 7.08 3.21 -1.58
N LEU A 33 6.60 2.14 -0.95
CA LEU A 33 5.25 2.01 -0.41
C LEU A 33 4.92 3.10 0.63
N VAL A 34 5.84 3.37 1.57
CA VAL A 34 5.59 4.38 2.60
C VAL A 34 5.56 5.80 2.03
N HIS A 35 6.27 6.07 0.95
CA HIS A 35 6.28 7.39 0.30
C HIS A 35 5.18 7.55 -0.76
N LEU A 36 4.31 6.55 -0.93
CA LEU A 36 3.23 6.61 -1.90
C LEU A 36 2.20 7.68 -1.49
N LYS A 37 1.78 8.49 -2.45
CA LYS A 37 0.79 9.55 -2.25
C LYS A 37 -0.50 9.26 -3.01
N PRO A 38 -1.65 9.82 -2.60
CA PRO A 38 -2.92 9.62 -3.30
C PRO A 38 -2.87 9.89 -4.81
N HIS A 39 -2.23 10.98 -5.21
CA HIS A 39 -2.13 11.37 -6.62
C HIS A 39 -1.20 10.48 -7.46
N HIS A 40 -0.47 9.55 -6.83
CA HIS A 40 0.29 8.54 -7.56
C HIS A 40 -0.58 7.39 -8.09
N ILE A 41 -1.83 7.28 -7.63
CA ILE A 41 -2.76 6.24 -8.07
C ILE A 41 -3.50 6.73 -9.33
N GLU A 42 -3.10 6.23 -10.50
CA GLU A 42 -3.74 6.51 -11.78
C GLU A 42 -4.88 5.51 -12.01
N SER A 43 -6.06 5.84 -11.46
CA SER A 43 -7.26 4.99 -11.55
C SER A 43 -8.07 5.13 -12.84
N ASP A 44 -7.55 5.86 -13.83
CA ASP A 44 -8.17 5.93 -15.17
C ASP A 44 -8.14 4.52 -15.79
N PRO A 45 -9.29 3.98 -16.24
CA PRO A 45 -9.36 2.65 -16.86
C PRO A 45 -8.42 2.46 -18.07
N SER A 46 -8.04 3.53 -18.76
CA SER A 46 -7.11 3.48 -19.90
C SER A 46 -5.65 3.35 -19.48
N ARG A 47 -5.32 3.55 -18.20
CA ARG A 47 -3.94 3.48 -17.67
C ARG A 47 -3.80 2.40 -16.62
N MET A 48 -4.53 2.52 -15.51
CA MET A 48 -4.46 1.61 -14.36
C MET A 48 -3.01 1.41 -13.88
N LEU A 49 -2.37 2.50 -13.44
CA LEU A 49 -0.96 2.50 -13.01
C LEU A 49 -0.77 3.12 -11.62
N ILE A 50 0.32 2.75 -10.97
CA ILE A 50 0.83 3.42 -9.78
C ILE A 50 2.17 4.06 -10.13
N ARG A 51 2.27 5.37 -9.94
CA ARG A 51 3.54 6.10 -10.07
C ARG A 51 4.41 5.85 -8.84
N VAL A 52 5.63 5.40 -9.06
CA VAL A 52 6.63 5.21 -8.01
C VAL A 52 7.70 6.25 -8.20
N GLU A 53 7.66 7.27 -7.34
CA GLU A 53 8.72 8.28 -7.28
C GLU A 53 10.01 7.63 -6.78
N GLN A 54 11.08 7.80 -7.54
CA GLN A 54 12.40 7.34 -7.10
C GLN A 54 13.22 8.50 -6.54
N GLY A 55 14.03 8.20 -5.53
CA GLY A 55 14.91 9.19 -4.91
C GLY A 55 16.00 9.74 -5.84
N LYS A 56 16.81 10.67 -5.31
CA LYS A 56 17.77 11.48 -6.06
C LYS A 56 18.62 10.67 -7.07
N GLY A 57 18.51 11.01 -8.34
CA GLY A 57 19.27 10.43 -9.45
C GLY A 57 18.61 9.25 -10.17
N LYS A 58 17.42 8.82 -9.75
CA LYS A 58 16.67 7.74 -10.40
C LYS A 58 15.41 8.27 -11.07
N LYS A 59 15.08 7.70 -12.23
CA LYS A 59 13.84 8.02 -12.94
C LYS A 59 12.65 7.36 -12.24
N ASP A 60 11.54 8.08 -12.17
CA ASP A 60 10.25 7.53 -11.78
C ASP A 60 9.93 6.30 -12.63
N ARG A 61 9.26 5.33 -12.03
CA ARG A 61 8.73 4.15 -12.73
C ARG A 61 7.24 4.03 -12.51
N TYR A 62 6.57 3.32 -13.41
CA TYR A 62 5.18 2.94 -13.24
C TYR A 62 5.11 1.44 -12.95
N THR A 63 4.15 1.08 -12.11
CA THR A 63 3.79 -0.32 -11.86
C THR A 63 2.28 -0.50 -12.03
N ILE A 64 1.85 -1.74 -12.20
CA ILE A 64 0.46 -2.06 -12.54
C ILE A 64 -0.45 -1.85 -11.32
N LEU A 65 -1.59 -1.22 -11.55
CA LEU A 65 -2.71 -1.18 -10.61
C LEU A 65 -3.72 -2.24 -11.03
N SER A 66 -3.85 -3.32 -10.24
CA SER A 66 -4.89 -4.31 -10.50
C SER A 66 -6.27 -3.77 -10.12
N HIS A 67 -7.32 -4.25 -10.80
CA HIS A 67 -8.70 -3.86 -10.49
C HIS A 67 -9.08 -4.15 -9.03
N LYS A 68 -8.71 -5.33 -8.52
CA LYS A 68 -8.90 -5.68 -7.11
C LYS A 68 -8.19 -4.69 -6.18
N LEU A 69 -6.91 -4.37 -6.44
CA LEU A 69 -6.18 -3.40 -5.61
C LEU A 69 -6.85 -2.02 -5.63
N LEU A 70 -7.40 -1.58 -6.77
CA LEU A 70 -8.15 -0.32 -6.84
C LEU A 70 -9.42 -0.36 -5.98
N GLU A 71 -10.14 -1.47 -5.93
CA GLU A 71 -11.32 -1.64 -5.06
C GLU A 71 -10.95 -1.57 -3.58
N ASP A 72 -9.87 -2.25 -3.19
CA ASP A 72 -9.34 -2.23 -1.83
C ASP A 72 -8.88 -0.82 -1.43
N LEU A 73 -8.14 -0.13 -2.32
CA LEU A 73 -7.73 1.26 -2.15
C LEU A 73 -8.92 2.23 -2.05
N ARG A 74 -9.99 2.02 -2.82
CA ARG A 74 -11.23 2.83 -2.72
C ARG A 74 -11.93 2.63 -1.39
N SER A 75 -11.99 1.39 -0.91
CA SER A 75 -12.57 1.06 0.40
C SER A 75 -11.76 1.71 1.53
N TYR A 76 -10.43 1.63 1.45
CA TYR A 76 -9.51 2.30 2.34
C TYR A 76 -9.69 3.84 2.31
N TRP A 77 -9.75 4.43 1.12
CA TRP A 77 -9.95 5.87 0.91
C TRP A 77 -11.25 6.36 1.55
N ARG A 78 -12.34 5.61 1.41
CA ARG A 78 -13.65 5.95 1.99
C ARG A 78 -13.61 6.04 3.52
N LYS A 79 -12.83 5.18 4.17
CA LYS A 79 -12.73 5.11 5.63
C LYS A 79 -11.73 6.12 6.22
N TYR A 80 -10.57 6.29 5.59
CA TYR A 80 -9.46 7.05 6.20
C TYR A 80 -9.19 8.41 5.55
N ARG A 81 -9.68 8.66 4.32
CA ARG A 81 -9.50 9.93 3.58
C ARG A 81 -8.07 10.49 3.65
N PRO A 82 -7.05 9.71 3.27
CA PRO A 82 -5.66 10.18 3.34
C PRO A 82 -5.42 11.34 2.36
N GLU A 83 -4.75 12.40 2.81
CA GLU A 83 -4.50 13.59 1.98
C GLU A 83 -3.05 13.66 1.48
N ASN A 84 -2.08 13.67 2.40
CA ASN A 84 -0.66 13.88 2.07
C ASN A 84 0.07 12.60 1.68
N TRP A 85 -0.11 11.56 2.50
CA TRP A 85 0.49 10.23 2.31
C TRP A 85 -0.62 9.23 2.17
N LEU A 86 -0.51 8.31 1.20
CA LEU A 86 -1.51 7.26 1.02
C LEU A 86 -1.61 6.41 2.29
N PHE A 87 -0.48 6.14 2.95
CA PHE A 87 -0.44 5.44 4.23
C PHE A 87 0.20 6.33 5.31
N PRO A 88 -0.59 7.13 6.06
CA PRO A 88 -0.06 8.01 7.09
C PRO A 88 0.39 7.23 8.34
N GLY A 89 1.37 7.81 9.03
CA GLY A 89 1.86 7.39 10.34
C GLY A 89 0.88 7.73 11.47
N GLN A 90 1.39 7.88 12.69
CA GLN A 90 0.56 8.33 13.82
C GLN A 90 0.07 9.76 13.63
N LYS A 91 0.93 10.61 13.05
CA LYS A 91 0.59 11.97 12.67
C LYS A 91 0.38 12.04 11.14
N PRO A 92 -0.73 12.63 10.64
CA PRO A 92 -1.05 12.66 9.20
C PRO A 92 0.02 13.32 8.32
N GLU A 93 0.81 14.24 8.86
CA GLU A 93 1.90 14.90 8.16
C GLU A 93 3.08 13.96 7.82
N ASN A 94 3.21 12.85 8.57
CA ASN A 94 4.30 11.90 8.40
C ASN A 94 3.81 10.63 7.72
N HIS A 95 4.63 10.09 6.82
CA HIS A 95 4.37 8.77 6.27
C HIS A 95 4.52 7.67 7.34
N LEU A 96 3.93 6.51 7.07
CA LEU A 96 4.14 5.33 7.91
C LEU A 96 5.64 4.97 7.98
N SER A 97 6.14 4.66 9.18
CA SER A 97 7.54 4.26 9.31
C SER A 97 7.77 2.89 8.67
N THR A 98 8.94 2.69 8.06
CA THR A 98 9.32 1.39 7.48
C THR A 98 9.33 0.29 8.55
N VAL A 99 9.70 0.61 9.79
CA VAL A 99 9.66 -0.30 10.94
C VAL A 99 8.22 -0.76 11.22
N SER A 100 7.25 0.15 11.18
CA SER A 100 5.82 -0.19 11.34
C SER A 100 5.35 -1.14 10.24
N VAL A 101 5.79 -0.96 8.99
CA VAL A 101 5.48 -1.87 7.89
C VAL A 101 6.04 -3.27 8.14
N HIS A 102 7.32 -3.37 8.55
CA HIS A 102 7.94 -4.66 8.86
C HIS A 102 7.25 -5.36 10.04
N LYS A 103 6.85 -4.61 11.07
CA LYS A 103 6.06 -5.14 12.19
C LYS A 103 4.70 -5.64 11.71
N ALA A 104 3.98 -4.90 10.87
CA ALA A 104 2.70 -5.32 10.31
C ALA A 104 2.84 -6.62 9.51
N PHE A 105 3.89 -6.73 8.68
CA PHE A 105 4.19 -7.95 7.92
C PHE A 105 4.51 -9.14 8.83
N THR A 106 5.30 -8.91 9.88
CA THR A 106 5.68 -9.96 10.84
C THR A 106 4.48 -10.42 11.66
N LEU A 107 3.60 -9.51 12.08
CA LEU A 107 2.38 -9.83 12.81
C LEU A 107 1.40 -10.62 11.95
N ALA A 108 1.23 -10.22 10.69
CA ALA A 108 0.42 -10.98 9.75
C ALA A 108 0.94 -12.41 9.62
N LYS A 109 2.26 -12.60 9.52
CA LYS A 109 2.90 -13.93 9.42
C LYS A 109 2.74 -14.81 10.66
N LYS A 110 2.59 -14.21 11.84
CA LYS A 110 2.56 -14.92 13.14
C LYS A 110 1.16 -15.30 13.60
N LYS A 111 0.10 -14.77 12.99
CA LYS A 111 -1.26 -15.17 13.35
C LYS A 111 -1.51 -16.58 12.82
N PRO A 112 -1.74 -17.58 13.70
CA PRO A 112 -2.18 -18.88 13.24
C PRO A 112 -3.56 -18.72 12.60
N VAL A 113 -3.75 -19.43 11.48
CA VAL A 113 -5.00 -19.54 10.72
C VAL A 113 -6.01 -20.36 11.52
#